data_AF-A0A661QAZ7-F1
#
_entry.id   AF-A0A661QAZ7-F1
#
_cell.length_a   1.000
_cell.length_b   1.000
_cell.length_c   1.000
_cell.angle_alpha   90.00
_cell.angle_beta   90.00
_cell.angle_gamma   90.00
#
_symmetry.space_group_name_H-M   'P 1'
#
loop_
_entity.id
_entity.type
_entity.pdbx_description
1 polymer ?
#
loop_
_entity_poly.entity_id
_entity_poly.type
_entity_poly.pdbx_seq_one_letter_code
_entity_poly.pdbx_strand_id
1 'polypeptide(L)'
;MYSRLGFDGRYAMIFLLSVMLIGLLAVPGRAAEKKKLTNDDCFKCHKETNLRAGGLQGELRSLFIDKERFMQTLHGKKLTCLDCHYKADNKTHLRTGYRQVSCLTCHSKIEGLDPNHIRERLKKRNIKIPAKKMVGESFLKSVHGKALI
;
A
#
# COMPACT_ATOMS: atom_id res chain seq x y z
N MET A 1 7.59 -39.02 -63.95
CA MET A 1 6.61 -37.96 -63.65
C MET A 1 6.79 -37.54 -62.19
N TYR A 2 7.49 -36.43 -61.94
CA TYR A 2 7.51 -35.78 -60.61
C TYR A 2 7.08 -34.33 -60.82
N SER A 3 5.83 -34.04 -60.44
CA SER A 3 5.27 -32.69 -60.50
C SER A 3 5.89 -31.85 -59.38
N ARG A 4 6.66 -30.82 -59.76
CA ARG A 4 7.14 -29.79 -58.84
C ARG A 4 5.94 -28.90 -58.49
N LEU A 5 5.40 -29.04 -57.28
CA LEU A 5 4.54 -28.02 -56.68
C LEU A 5 5.40 -26.77 -56.45
N GLY A 6 5.37 -25.84 -57.40
CA GLY A 6 5.93 -24.50 -57.25
C GLY A 6 5.03 -23.68 -56.34
N PHE A 7 5.47 -23.45 -55.11
CA PHE A 7 4.86 -22.48 -54.22
C PHE A 7 5.23 -21.09 -54.76
N ASP A 8 4.32 -20.43 -55.49
CA ASP A 8 4.58 -19.11 -56.08
C ASP A 8 5.09 -18.14 -55.00
N GLY A 9 6.26 -17.53 -55.22
CA GLY A 9 6.93 -16.65 -54.26
C GLY A 9 6.08 -15.48 -53.74
N ARG A 10 4.99 -15.14 -54.45
CA ARG A 10 3.98 -14.17 -54.00
C ARG A 10 3.27 -14.60 -52.71
N TYR A 11 2.96 -15.90 -52.54
CA TYR A 11 2.28 -16.42 -51.35
C TYR A 11 3.25 -16.59 -50.19
N ALA A 12 4.51 -16.91 -50.46
CA ALA A 12 5.58 -16.92 -49.44
C ALA A 12 5.81 -15.52 -48.85
N MET A 13 5.78 -14.48 -49.69
CA MET A 13 5.94 -13.09 -49.23
C MET A 13 4.74 -12.59 -48.44
N ILE A 14 3.51 -12.92 -48.86
CA ILE A 14 2.27 -12.59 -48.11
C ILE A 14 2.26 -13.31 -46.76
N PHE A 15 2.71 -14.56 -46.70
CA PHE A 15 2.80 -15.34 -45.46
C PHE A 15 3.86 -14.78 -44.50
N LEU A 16 5.00 -14.31 -45.02
CA LEU A 16 6.03 -13.66 -44.19
C LEU A 16 5.57 -12.29 -43.67
N LEU A 17 4.89 -11.49 -44.50
CA LEU A 17 4.35 -10.19 -44.09
C LEU A 17 3.21 -10.32 -43.07
N SER A 18 2.36 -11.35 -43.19
CA SER A 18 1.28 -11.59 -42.24
C SER A 18 1.81 -12.08 -40.88
N VAL A 19 2.82 -12.95 -40.86
CA VAL A 19 3.49 -13.37 -39.62
C VAL A 19 4.19 -12.18 -38.93
N MET A 20 4.83 -11.30 -39.70
CA MET A 20 5.48 -10.09 -39.18
C MET A 20 4.46 -9.08 -38.61
N LEU A 21 3.31 -8.91 -39.25
CA LEU A 21 2.25 -8.01 -38.78
C LEU A 21 1.56 -8.53 -37.50
N ILE A 22 1.37 -9.85 -37.39
CA ILE A 22 0.82 -10.50 -36.18
C ILE A 22 1.80 -10.39 -35.01
N GLY A 23 3.11 -10.49 -35.26
CA GLY A 23 4.14 -10.30 -34.24
C GLY A 23 4.19 -8.88 -33.67
N LEU A 24 3.83 -7.86 -34.45
CA LEU A 24 3.85 -6.45 -34.02
C LEU A 24 2.66 -6.07 -33.14
N LEU A 25 1.53 -6.79 -33.24
CA LEU A 25 0.32 -6.57 -32.43
C LEU A 25 0.34 -7.30 -31.08
N ALA A 26 1.28 -8.23 -30.87
CA ALA A 26 1.37 -9.05 -29.67
C ALA A 26 2.27 -8.45 -28.56
N VAL A 27 2.37 -7.12 -28.44
CA VAL A 27 3.05 -6.50 -27.30
C VAL A 27 2.10 -6.53 -26.09
N PRO A 28 2.33 -7.39 -25.07
CA PRO A 28 1.51 -7.35 -23.88
C PRO A 28 1.63 -5.97 -23.23
N GLY A 29 0.50 -5.31 -23.03
CA GLY A 29 0.46 -4.00 -22.38
C GLY A 29 1.16 -4.08 -21.04
N ARG A 30 2.26 -3.32 -20.88
CA ARG A 30 2.90 -3.14 -19.58
C ARG A 30 1.92 -2.37 -18.70
N ALA A 31 1.20 -3.09 -17.84
CA ALA A 31 0.45 -2.47 -16.75
C ALA A 31 1.42 -1.58 -15.96
N ALA A 32 1.16 -0.28 -15.94
CA ALA A 32 1.99 0.67 -15.20
C ALA A 32 2.02 0.25 -13.73
N GLU A 33 3.21 -0.04 -13.21
CA GLU A 33 3.38 -0.40 -11.81
C GLU A 33 2.94 0.79 -10.95
N LYS A 34 1.91 0.60 -10.11
CA LYS A 34 1.39 1.66 -9.23
C LYS A 34 2.49 2.01 -8.24
N LYS A 35 3.17 3.16 -8.44
CA LYS A 35 4.20 3.67 -7.53
C LYS A 35 3.67 3.62 -6.09
N LYS A 36 4.33 2.85 -5.23
CA LYS A 36 4.00 2.80 -3.79
C LYS A 36 4.32 4.16 -3.17
N LEU A 37 3.38 4.71 -2.39
CA LEU A 37 3.63 5.93 -1.64
C LEU A 37 4.74 5.70 -0.61
N THR A 38 5.59 6.69 -0.46
CA THR A 38 6.63 6.75 0.59
C THR A 38 6.14 7.57 1.78
N ASN A 39 6.82 7.49 2.92
CA ASN A 39 6.51 8.35 4.08
C ASN A 39 6.66 9.84 3.72
N ASP A 40 7.67 10.19 2.92
CA ASP A 40 7.87 11.58 2.49
C ASP A 40 6.73 12.09 1.61
N ASP A 41 6.08 11.23 0.83
CA ASP A 41 4.87 11.61 0.10
C ASP A 41 3.72 11.99 1.04
N CYS A 42 3.62 11.34 2.21
CA CYS A 42 2.61 11.67 3.23
C CYS A 42 2.96 12.99 3.94
N PHE A 43 4.24 13.19 4.28
CA PHE A 43 4.70 14.39 5.00
C PHE A 43 4.56 15.68 4.19
N LYS A 44 4.43 15.62 2.86
CA LYS A 44 4.17 16.82 2.03
C LYS A 44 2.98 17.63 2.53
N CYS A 45 1.94 16.97 3.03
CA CYS A 45 0.75 17.61 3.59
C CYS A 45 0.65 17.43 5.10
N HIS A 46 1.01 16.26 5.64
CA HIS A 46 0.85 15.96 7.07
C HIS A 46 1.84 16.72 7.98
N LYS A 47 2.73 17.54 7.44
CA LYS A 47 3.57 18.47 8.22
C LYS A 47 2.88 19.79 8.58
N GLU A 48 1.72 20.08 8.01
CA GLU A 48 1.04 21.36 8.19
C GLU A 48 0.24 21.36 9.50
N THR A 49 0.51 22.31 10.41
CA THR A 49 -0.09 22.35 11.76
C THR A 49 -1.58 22.67 11.75
N ASN A 50 -2.05 23.35 10.71
CA ASN A 50 -3.45 23.71 10.49
C ASN A 50 -4.22 22.65 9.69
N LEU A 51 -3.60 21.54 9.25
CA LEU A 51 -4.28 20.51 8.50
C LEU A 51 -5.24 19.73 9.41
N ARG A 52 -6.53 19.72 9.02
CA ARG A 52 -7.61 19.04 9.74
C ARG A 52 -8.53 18.27 8.80
N ALA A 53 -9.16 17.23 9.32
CA ALA A 53 -10.23 16.51 8.65
C ALA A 53 -11.38 16.20 9.60
N GLY A 54 -12.57 16.05 9.04
CA GLY A 54 -13.76 15.63 9.79
C GLY A 54 -13.66 14.17 10.18
N GLY A 55 -13.90 13.88 11.45
CA GLY A 55 -14.13 12.53 11.95
C GLY A 55 -15.50 11.99 11.54
N LEU A 56 -15.75 10.74 11.89
CA LEU A 56 -17.02 10.06 11.58
C LEU A 56 -18.22 10.68 12.30
N GLN A 57 -18.00 11.42 13.38
CA GLN A 57 -19.04 12.04 14.22
C GLN A 57 -19.12 13.56 14.01
N GLY A 58 -18.48 14.09 12.95
CA GLY A 58 -18.49 15.52 12.60
C GLY A 58 -17.47 16.38 13.34
N GLU A 59 -16.65 15.79 14.21
CA GLU A 59 -15.59 16.49 14.93
C GLU A 59 -14.36 16.79 14.05
N LEU A 60 -13.69 17.92 14.25
CA LEU A 60 -12.45 18.22 13.54
C LEU A 60 -11.23 17.60 14.24
N ARG A 61 -10.53 16.72 13.53
CA ARG A 61 -9.28 16.11 14.00
C ARG A 61 -8.08 16.73 13.30
N SER A 62 -7.04 17.05 14.05
CA SER A 62 -5.75 17.43 13.45
C SER A 62 -5.15 16.23 12.72
N LEU A 63 -4.58 16.48 11.54
CA LEU A 63 -3.81 15.51 10.77
C LEU A 63 -2.30 15.79 10.82
N PHE A 64 -1.88 16.80 11.59
CA PHE A 64 -0.48 17.18 11.74
C PHE A 64 0.34 16.05 12.38
N ILE A 65 1.50 15.81 11.81
CA ILE A 65 2.53 14.91 12.31
C ILE A 65 3.85 15.69 12.35
N ASP A 66 4.39 15.80 13.55
CA ASP A 66 5.78 16.20 13.73
C ASP A 66 6.70 15.07 13.25
N LYS A 67 7.34 15.29 12.09
CA LYS A 67 8.20 14.30 11.43
C LYS A 67 9.36 13.90 12.33
N GLU A 68 10.03 14.86 12.97
CA GLU A 68 11.23 14.60 13.77
C GLU A 68 10.87 13.76 14.99
N ARG A 69 9.83 14.15 15.70
CA ARG A 69 9.32 13.40 16.85
C ARG A 69 8.85 12.00 16.45
N PHE A 70 8.14 11.86 15.33
CA PHE A 70 7.68 10.56 14.87
C PHE A 70 8.85 9.62 14.53
N MET A 71 9.86 10.12 13.81
CA MET A 71 11.03 9.35 13.39
C MET A 71 11.92 8.89 14.56
N GLN A 72 11.76 9.48 15.76
CA GLN A 72 12.44 8.99 16.96
C GLN A 72 11.78 7.74 17.57
N THR A 73 10.52 7.47 17.26
CA THR A 73 9.77 6.31 17.78
C THR A 73 10.19 4.99 17.12
N LEU A 74 9.88 3.85 17.76
CA LEU A 74 10.10 2.53 17.16
C LEU A 74 9.31 2.33 15.86
N HIS A 75 8.10 2.90 15.78
CA HIS A 75 7.27 2.85 14.58
C HIS A 75 7.89 3.68 13.45
N GLY A 76 8.27 4.93 13.70
CA GLY A 76 8.89 5.78 12.67
C GLY A 76 10.24 5.25 12.17
N LYS A 77 11.00 4.55 13.01
CA LYS A 77 12.29 3.95 12.62
C LYS A 77 12.18 2.70 11.77
N LYS A 78 11.05 1.98 11.83
CA LYS A 78 10.93 0.62 11.25
C LYS A 78 9.76 0.45 10.29
N LEU A 79 8.74 1.30 10.39
CA LEU A 79 7.50 1.18 9.63
C LEU A 79 7.32 2.35 8.66
N THR A 80 6.51 2.08 7.64
CA THR A 80 5.95 3.08 6.74
C THR A 80 4.56 3.51 7.20
N CYS A 81 4.08 4.68 6.78
CA CYS A 81 2.72 5.14 7.05
C CYS A 81 1.68 4.11 6.61
N LEU A 82 1.91 3.44 5.48
CA LEU A 82 1.04 2.42 4.92
C LEU A 82 1.07 1.07 5.65
N ASP A 83 2.03 0.83 6.55
CA ASP A 83 2.01 -0.38 7.37
C ASP A 83 0.82 -0.39 8.33
N CYS A 84 0.42 0.79 8.81
CA CYS A 84 -0.79 1.00 9.61
C CYS A 84 -1.97 1.49 8.75
N HIS A 85 -1.73 2.46 7.85
CA HIS A 85 -2.74 3.03 6.96
C HIS A 85 -2.76 2.34 5.59
N TYR A 86 -2.92 1.02 5.58
CA TYR A 86 -2.73 0.18 4.38
C TYR A 86 -3.71 0.43 3.23
N LYS A 87 -4.79 1.17 3.48
CA LYS A 87 -5.77 1.56 2.45
C LYS A 87 -5.52 2.98 1.93
N ALA A 88 -4.38 3.63 2.26
CA ALA A 88 -4.25 5.07 2.06
C ALA A 88 -3.81 5.35 0.63
N ASP A 89 -4.45 6.33 0.03
CA ASP A 89 -4.23 6.71 -1.37
C ASP A 89 -4.27 8.23 -1.47
N ASN A 90 -3.21 8.85 -1.99
CA ASN A 90 -3.09 10.30 -2.17
C ASN A 90 -4.04 10.85 -3.25
N LYS A 91 -4.53 10.02 -4.18
CA LYS A 91 -5.43 10.45 -5.25
C LYS A 91 -6.87 10.55 -4.79
N THR A 92 -7.26 9.69 -3.86
CA THR A 92 -8.65 9.58 -3.40
C THR A 92 -8.79 9.91 -1.92
N HIS A 93 -7.81 10.58 -1.29
CA HIS A 93 -7.80 10.91 0.14
C HIS A 93 -9.20 11.32 0.60
N LEU A 94 -9.94 10.36 1.17
CA LEU A 94 -11.32 10.61 1.53
C LEU A 94 -11.26 11.55 2.73
N ARG A 95 -11.85 12.73 2.56
CA ARG A 95 -11.99 13.74 3.62
C ARG A 95 -12.79 13.23 4.82
N THR A 96 -13.39 12.04 4.71
CA THR A 96 -14.21 11.32 5.68
C THR A 96 -13.98 9.80 5.56
N GLY A 97 -14.28 9.01 6.60
CA GLY A 97 -14.45 7.56 6.43
C GLY A 97 -13.22 6.67 6.58
N TYR A 98 -12.08 7.19 7.05
CA TYR A 98 -10.89 6.35 7.22
C TYR A 98 -11.06 5.34 8.36
N ARG A 99 -10.75 4.05 8.09
CA ARG A 99 -10.75 3.02 9.15
C ARG A 99 -9.67 3.37 10.17
N GLN A 100 -10.04 3.38 11.45
CA GLN A 100 -9.11 3.65 12.54
C GLN A 100 -7.95 2.64 12.50
N VAL A 101 -6.73 3.14 12.70
CA VAL A 101 -5.55 2.30 12.89
C VAL A 101 -5.74 1.51 14.17
N SER A 102 -5.61 0.18 14.09
CA SER A 102 -5.66 -0.69 15.25
C SER A 102 -4.26 -1.15 15.64
N CYS A 103 -3.86 -0.88 16.88
CA CYS A 103 -2.60 -1.39 17.44
C CYS A 103 -2.61 -2.93 17.53
N LEU A 104 -3.80 -3.52 17.67
CA LEU A 104 -3.99 -4.97 17.81
C LEU A 104 -3.58 -5.75 16.57
N THR A 105 -3.57 -5.13 15.39
CA THR A 105 -3.10 -5.77 14.15
C THR A 105 -1.67 -6.30 14.28
N CYS A 106 -0.80 -5.57 14.98
CA CYS A 106 0.57 -6.00 15.27
C CYS A 106 0.76 -6.51 16.71
N HIS A 107 0.00 -6.02 17.67
CA HIS A 107 0.24 -6.31 19.10
C HIS A 107 -0.73 -7.33 19.72
N SER A 108 -1.64 -7.90 18.94
CA SER A 108 -2.46 -9.04 19.35
C SER A 108 -1.90 -10.37 18.83
N LYS A 109 -2.32 -11.47 19.45
CA LYS A 109 -2.15 -12.83 18.90
C LYS A 109 -3.47 -13.40 18.37
N ILE A 110 -4.56 -12.63 18.43
CA ILE A 110 -5.87 -13.06 17.96
C ILE A 110 -5.85 -13.19 16.43
N GLU A 111 -6.28 -14.34 15.94
CA GLU A 111 -6.41 -14.62 14.51
C GLU A 111 -7.48 -13.72 13.88
N GLY A 112 -7.27 -13.28 12.64
CA GLY A 112 -8.21 -12.40 11.92
C GLY A 112 -8.09 -10.89 12.25
N LEU A 113 -7.34 -10.50 13.28
CA LEU A 113 -7.08 -9.08 13.59
C LEU A 113 -5.97 -8.44 12.72
N ASP A 114 -5.39 -9.21 11.80
CA ASP A 114 -4.40 -8.79 10.81
C ASP A 114 -4.95 -8.87 9.36
N PRO A 115 -5.94 -8.04 9.00
CA PRO A 115 -6.59 -8.11 7.67
C PRO A 115 -5.66 -7.69 6.52
N ASN A 116 -4.47 -7.16 6.83
CA ASN A 116 -3.49 -6.79 5.83
C ASN A 116 -2.25 -7.68 5.88
N HIS A 117 -2.20 -8.76 6.67
CA HIS A 117 -1.03 -9.63 6.77
C HIS A 117 0.27 -8.88 7.14
N ILE A 118 0.17 -7.80 7.93
CA ILE A 118 1.33 -6.98 8.30
C ILE A 118 2.37 -7.79 9.08
N ARG A 119 1.95 -8.74 9.93
CA ARG A 119 2.88 -9.55 10.74
C ARG A 119 3.82 -10.35 9.85
N GLU A 120 3.30 -10.94 8.77
CA GLU A 120 4.08 -11.67 7.77
C GLU A 120 4.98 -10.73 6.97
N ARG A 121 4.49 -9.54 6.57
CA ARG A 121 5.31 -8.52 5.91
C ARG A 121 6.46 -8.02 6.78
N LEU A 122 6.26 -7.91 8.10
CA LEU A 122 7.32 -7.50 9.03
C LEU A 122 8.36 -8.59 9.21
N LYS A 123 7.93 -9.87 9.31
CA LYS A 123 8.84 -11.02 9.31
C LYS A 123 9.73 -11.03 8.06
N LYS A 124 9.15 -10.84 6.87
CA LYS A 124 9.91 -10.76 5.60
C LYS A 124 10.94 -9.62 5.57
N ARG A 125 10.70 -8.55 6.34
CA ARG A 125 11.61 -7.39 6.50
C ARG A 125 12.57 -7.54 7.68
N ASN A 126 12.63 -8.69 8.35
CA ASN A 126 13.40 -8.91 9.57
C ASN A 126 13.07 -7.93 10.71
N ILE A 127 11.84 -7.40 10.74
CA ILE A 127 11.36 -6.51 11.80
C ILE A 127 10.65 -7.36 12.84
N LYS A 128 11.19 -7.39 14.05
CA LYS A 128 10.61 -8.08 15.21
C LYS A 128 9.73 -7.11 15.99
N ILE A 129 8.50 -7.54 16.29
CA ILE A 129 7.60 -6.82 17.18
C ILE A 129 8.06 -7.13 18.61
N PRO A 130 8.46 -6.14 19.42
CA PRO A 130 8.93 -6.39 20.78
C PRO A 130 7.81 -6.99 21.63
N ALA A 131 8.16 -7.97 22.47
CA ALA A 131 7.21 -8.66 23.34
C ALA A 131 6.67 -7.78 24.49
N LYS A 132 7.31 -6.63 24.75
CA LYS A 132 6.87 -5.69 25.79
C LYS A 132 5.48 -5.16 25.41
N LYS A 133 4.44 -5.64 26.13
CA LYS A 133 3.03 -5.31 25.91
C LYS A 133 2.83 -3.80 25.85
N MET A 134 2.64 -3.23 24.67
CA MET A 134 2.11 -1.88 24.52
C MET A 134 0.58 -1.83 24.59
N VAL A 135 -0.09 -2.99 24.67
CA VAL A 135 -1.51 -3.10 25.06
C VAL A 135 -1.58 -3.57 26.52
N GLY A 136 -1.00 -2.77 27.41
CA GLY A 136 -1.20 -2.88 28.85
C GLY A 136 -2.39 -2.01 29.28
N GLU A 137 -2.80 -2.12 30.54
CA GLU A 137 -3.84 -1.26 31.12
C GLU A 137 -3.60 0.24 30.85
N SER A 138 -2.35 0.68 30.81
CA SER A 138 -1.97 2.07 30.55
C SER A 138 -2.40 2.57 29.16
N PHE A 139 -2.37 1.73 28.12
CA PHE A 139 -2.90 2.09 26.80
C PHE A 139 -4.43 2.12 26.82
N LEU A 140 -5.08 1.10 27.39
CA LEU A 140 -6.55 1.04 27.51
C LEU A 140 -7.11 2.23 28.32
N LYS A 141 -6.36 2.69 29.33
CA LYS A 141 -6.69 3.87 30.16
C LYS A 141 -6.34 5.19 29.46
N SER A 142 -5.54 5.18 28.39
CA SER A 142 -5.18 6.38 27.63
C SER A 142 -6.32 6.85 26.72
N VAL A 143 -6.25 8.11 26.30
CA VAL A 143 -7.19 8.68 25.31
C VAL A 143 -7.22 7.90 23.99
N HIS A 144 -6.13 7.24 23.63
CA HIS A 144 -6.04 6.44 22.40
C HIS A 144 -6.65 5.04 22.57
N GLY A 145 -6.58 4.43 23.75
CA GLY A 145 -7.19 3.12 24.01
C GLY A 145 -8.69 3.21 24.30
N LYS A 146 -9.15 4.30 24.93
CA LYS A 146 -10.59 4.56 25.16
C LYS A 146 -11.38 4.76 23.87
N ALA A 147 -10.75 5.24 22.80
CA ALA A 147 -11.40 5.45 21.50
C ALA A 147 -11.68 4.14 20.72
N LEU A 148 -11.22 2.99 21.24
CA LEU A 148 -11.42 1.66 20.66
C LEU A 148 -12.47 0.83 21.43
N ILE A 149 -13.09 1.41 22.46
CA ILE A 149 -14.19 0.86 23.27
C ILE A 149 -15.43 1.73 23.03
#